data_AF-A0A1V5WWY7-F1
#
_entry.id   AF-A0A1V5WWY7-F1
#
_cell.length_a   1.000
_cell.length_b   1.000
_cell.length_c   1.000
_cell.angle_alpha   90.00
_cell.angle_beta   90.00
_cell.angle_gamma   90.00
#
_symmetry.space_group_name_H-M   'P 1'
#
loop_
_entity.id
_entity.type
_entity.pdbx_description
1 polymer ?
#
loop_
_entity_poly.entity_id
_entity_poly.type
_entity_poly.pdbx_seq_one_letter_code
_entity_poly.pdbx_strand_id
1 'polypeptide(L)'
;MKNHRFILILVLVLFSFSCSKKTTELIKLDAPIFNPGSGTYLAGQAIYITCPEYGASIYYTVNGSDPTENDLLYTGPLIIPDFFPEGANSATVKARAYKEGFDASNITSATYVVSYYNTVATPIISPIGGNITTETVITIICPTDEAQIYYTLDGTEPTQNSIPYTEEFTISQTGEVTLKVRAFKPNWNPSEIAIANYVVSNP
;
A
#
# COMPACT_ATOMS: atom_id res chain seq x y z
N MET A 1 67.91 -37.22 67.91
CA MET A 1 66.52 -37.32 68.41
C MET A 1 65.85 -35.99 68.08
N LYS A 2 64.85 -35.83 67.21
CA LYS A 2 63.74 -36.69 66.79
C LYS A 2 63.25 -36.17 65.41
N ASN A 3 62.73 -37.08 64.59
CA ASN A 3 62.36 -36.92 63.18
C ASN A 3 60.98 -36.25 62.95
N HIS A 4 60.77 -35.86 61.68
CA HIS A 4 59.51 -35.74 60.92
C HIS A 4 58.65 -34.47 61.14
N ARG A 5 58.05 -33.83 60.12
CA ARG A 5 57.64 -34.28 58.77
C ARG A 5 57.36 -33.07 57.85
N PHE A 6 57.65 -33.26 56.57
CA PHE A 6 57.14 -32.51 55.40
C PHE A 6 55.63 -32.23 55.47
N ILE A 7 55.18 -31.07 54.98
CA ILE A 7 54.03 -30.94 54.05
C ILE A 7 54.16 -29.60 53.30
N LEU A 8 54.25 -29.75 51.99
CA LEU A 8 54.27 -28.73 50.94
C LEU A 8 52.80 -28.42 50.61
N ILE A 9 52.34 -27.17 50.75
CA ILE A 9 51.03 -26.75 50.21
C ILE A 9 51.28 -25.56 49.28
N LEU A 10 51.51 -25.88 48.02
CA LEU A 10 51.47 -24.95 46.89
C LEU A 10 49.99 -24.77 46.51
N VAL A 11 49.34 -23.71 47.00
CA VAL A 11 48.00 -23.33 46.55
C VAL A 11 48.14 -22.67 45.19
N LEU A 12 48.01 -23.47 44.13
CA LEU A 12 47.90 -22.98 42.76
C LEU A 12 46.50 -22.35 42.60
N VAL A 13 46.38 -21.04 42.80
CA VAL A 13 45.16 -20.31 42.48
C VAL A 13 45.08 -20.23 40.96
N LEU A 14 44.36 -21.19 40.36
CA LEU A 14 43.87 -21.09 39.00
C LEU A 14 42.89 -19.91 38.95
N PHE A 15 43.39 -18.74 38.56
CA PHE A 15 42.52 -17.69 38.03
C PHE A 15 41.89 -18.25 36.76
N SER A 16 40.66 -18.75 36.91
CA SER A 16 39.75 -18.89 35.78
C SER A 16 39.55 -17.49 35.22
N PHE A 17 40.29 -17.18 34.16
CA PHE A 17 39.91 -16.11 33.25
C PHE A 17 38.53 -16.49 32.72
N SER A 18 37.50 -15.91 33.32
CA SER A 18 36.19 -15.86 32.69
C SER A 18 36.41 -15.17 31.34
N CYS A 19 36.25 -15.95 30.27
CA CYS A 19 36.20 -15.43 28.93
C CYS A 19 35.01 -14.46 28.89
N SER A 20 35.27 -13.17 29.10
CA SER A 20 34.31 -12.14 28.72
C SER A 20 34.10 -12.34 27.23
N LYS A 21 32.95 -12.91 26.85
CA LYS A 21 32.51 -12.91 25.46
C LYS A 21 32.66 -11.46 25.00
N LYS A 22 33.56 -11.24 24.04
CA LYS A 22 33.69 -9.94 23.39
C LYS A 22 32.40 -9.72 22.63
N THR A 23 31.41 -9.10 23.28
CA THR A 23 30.18 -8.68 22.63
C THR A 23 30.57 -7.51 21.74
N THR A 24 30.70 -7.75 20.45
CA THR A 24 30.81 -6.68 19.47
C THR A 24 29.46 -5.96 19.44
N GLU A 25 29.31 -4.92 20.25
CA GLU A 25 28.16 -4.03 20.20
C GLU A 25 28.22 -3.29 18.86
N LEU A 26 27.26 -3.54 17.98
CA LEU A 26 27.18 -2.86 16.69
C LEU A 26 26.63 -1.46 16.93
N ILE A 27 27.08 -0.49 16.10
CA ILE A 27 26.50 0.85 16.12
C ILE A 27 25.12 0.75 15.48
N LYS A 28 24.08 1.25 16.17
CA LYS A 28 22.72 1.31 15.63
C LYS A 28 22.57 2.48 14.67
N LEU A 29 22.00 2.23 13.50
CA LEU A 29 21.71 3.26 12.50
C LEU A 29 20.55 4.17 12.91
N ASP A 30 20.63 5.41 12.46
CA ASP A 30 19.53 6.36 12.53
C ASP A 30 18.32 5.91 11.69
N ALA A 31 17.12 6.29 12.14
CA ALA A 31 15.89 5.94 11.44
C ALA A 31 15.74 6.79 10.17
N PRO A 32 15.21 6.22 9.06
CA PRO A 32 14.85 7.01 7.90
C PRO A 32 13.86 8.14 8.23
N ILE A 33 13.97 9.22 7.47
CA ILE A 33 13.09 10.38 7.56
C ILE A 33 12.35 10.54 6.23
N PHE A 34 11.05 10.76 6.32
CA PHE A 34 10.19 11.08 5.18
C PHE A 34 10.07 12.60 5.00
N ASN A 35 10.23 13.07 3.77
CA ASN A 35 9.96 14.47 3.40
C ASN A 35 9.22 14.56 2.05
N PRO A 36 8.00 15.13 2.00
CA PRO A 36 7.22 15.57 3.16
C PRO A 36 6.78 14.39 4.03
N GLY A 37 6.42 14.68 5.29
CA GLY A 37 5.88 13.68 6.22
C GLY A 37 4.51 13.15 5.80
N SER A 38 3.86 12.37 6.67
CA SER A 38 2.50 11.88 6.43
C SER A 38 1.51 13.00 6.14
N GLY A 39 0.58 12.79 5.21
CA GLY A 39 -0.42 13.80 4.88
C GLY A 39 -1.23 13.49 3.63
N THR A 40 -2.08 14.44 3.27
CA THR A 40 -2.82 14.44 2.00
C THR A 40 -2.11 15.35 1.01
N TYR A 41 -1.80 14.82 -0.17
CA TYR A 41 -1.09 15.55 -1.21
C TYR A 41 -1.76 15.37 -2.56
N LEU A 42 -1.56 16.37 -3.42
CA LEU A 42 -2.01 16.28 -4.80
C LEU A 42 -1.22 15.21 -5.56
N ALA A 43 -1.88 14.58 -6.54
CA ALA A 43 -1.22 13.70 -7.49
C ALA A 43 -0.02 14.40 -8.17
N GLY A 44 1.09 13.67 -8.29
CA GLY A 44 2.39 14.17 -8.73
C GLY A 44 3.33 14.59 -7.60
N GLN A 45 2.89 14.62 -6.33
CA GLN A 45 3.77 14.93 -5.20
C GLN A 45 4.86 13.87 -5.04
N ALA A 46 6.12 14.32 -5.03
CA ALA A 46 7.28 13.48 -4.75
C ALA A 46 7.54 13.36 -3.23
N ILE A 47 7.78 12.14 -2.77
CA ILE A 47 8.18 11.80 -1.40
C ILE A 47 9.63 11.34 -1.42
N TYR A 48 10.46 11.95 -0.58
CA TYR A 48 11.86 11.61 -0.40
C TYR A 48 12.05 10.87 0.92
N ILE A 49 12.83 9.79 0.88
CA ILE A 49 13.30 9.07 2.06
C ILE A 49 14.79 9.35 2.22
N THR A 50 15.20 9.86 3.37
CA THR A 50 16.62 10.16 3.65
C THR A 50 17.10 9.41 4.88
N CYS A 51 18.22 8.72 4.74
CA CYS A 51 19.00 8.14 5.83
C CYS A 51 20.46 7.96 5.36
N PRO A 52 21.26 9.03 5.35
CA PRO A 52 22.58 8.98 4.74
C PRO A 52 23.68 8.49 5.68
N GLU A 53 23.40 8.33 6.99
CA GLU A 53 24.47 7.99 7.93
C GLU A 53 25.14 6.67 7.53
N TYR A 54 26.46 6.76 7.36
CA TYR A 54 27.33 5.65 6.99
C TYR A 54 27.05 5.02 5.61
N GLY A 55 26.25 5.62 4.72
CA GLY A 55 25.97 5.02 3.40
C GLY A 55 25.12 3.75 3.49
N ALA A 56 24.18 3.70 4.44
CA ALA A 56 23.23 2.60 4.59
C ALA A 56 22.22 2.54 3.42
N SER A 57 21.76 1.33 3.10
CA SER A 57 20.67 1.09 2.16
C SER A 57 19.33 1.22 2.86
N ILE A 58 18.35 1.84 2.22
CA ILE A 58 16.99 2.01 2.78
C ILE A 58 16.05 1.05 2.07
N TYR A 59 15.40 0.19 2.84
CA TYR A 59 14.36 -0.72 2.35
C TYR A 59 13.00 -0.26 2.85
N TYR A 60 11.97 -0.40 2.03
CA TYR A 60 10.64 0.07 2.35
C TYR A 60 9.52 -0.85 1.83
N THR A 61 8.34 -0.67 2.42
CA THR A 61 7.08 -1.32 2.03
C THR A 61 6.00 -0.24 1.89
N VAL A 62 4.95 -0.49 1.12
CA VAL A 62 3.86 0.49 0.85
C VAL A 62 2.49 0.03 1.38
N ASN A 63 2.43 -1.21 1.88
CA ASN A 63 1.25 -1.87 2.44
C ASN A 63 1.23 -1.83 3.99
N GLY A 64 2.20 -1.15 4.61
CA GLY A 64 2.32 -1.06 6.07
C GLY A 64 2.97 -2.27 6.78
N SER A 65 3.52 -3.26 6.06
CA SER A 65 4.33 -4.31 6.69
C SER A 65 5.71 -3.80 7.10
N ASP A 66 6.34 -4.41 8.10
CA ASP A 66 7.68 -4.00 8.51
C ASP A 66 8.72 -4.40 7.44
N PRO A 67 9.57 -3.48 6.97
CA PRO A 67 10.53 -3.75 5.89
C PRO A 67 11.70 -4.62 6.37
N THR A 68 12.18 -5.44 5.44
CA THR A 68 13.33 -6.34 5.50
C THR A 68 14.27 -6.05 4.32
N GLU A 69 15.47 -6.64 4.31
CA GLU A 69 16.43 -6.51 3.19
C GLU A 69 15.98 -7.18 1.88
N ASN A 70 14.85 -7.90 1.90
CA ASN A 70 14.24 -8.50 0.70
C ASN A 70 13.12 -7.63 0.11
N ASP A 71 12.76 -6.53 0.77
CA ASP A 71 11.72 -5.61 0.29
C ASP A 71 12.28 -4.59 -0.72
N LEU A 72 11.50 -3.55 -1.04
CA LEU A 72 11.87 -2.59 -2.07
C LEU A 72 13.04 -1.72 -1.62
N LEU A 73 14.11 -1.69 -2.43
CA LEU A 73 15.23 -0.77 -2.23
C LEU A 73 14.84 0.64 -2.71
N TYR A 74 15.00 1.62 -1.83
CA TYR A 74 14.78 3.03 -2.16
C TYR A 74 15.92 3.55 -3.05
N THR A 75 15.60 3.89 -4.30
CA THR A 75 16.57 4.36 -5.31
C THR A 75 16.21 5.70 -5.94
N GLY A 76 15.02 6.23 -5.64
CA GLY A 76 14.50 7.48 -6.18
C GLY A 76 13.22 7.91 -5.47
N PRO A 77 12.72 9.13 -5.73
CA PRO A 77 11.52 9.64 -5.07
C PRO A 77 10.30 8.77 -5.35
N LEU A 78 9.43 8.61 -4.35
CA LEU A 78 8.14 7.95 -4.51
C LEU A 78 7.10 8.99 -4.95
N ILE A 79 6.48 8.79 -6.11
CA ILE A 79 5.50 9.74 -6.66
C ILE A 79 4.09 9.32 -6.25
N ILE A 80 3.31 10.22 -5.66
CA ILE A 80 1.90 9.97 -5.32
C ILE A 80 1.05 10.07 -6.60
N PRO A 81 0.14 9.12 -6.89
CA PRO A 81 -0.16 7.88 -6.17
C PRO A 81 0.54 6.63 -6.73
N ASP A 82 1.53 6.74 -7.62
CA ASP A 82 2.13 5.62 -8.36
C ASP A 82 2.59 4.43 -7.51
N PHE A 83 3.00 4.67 -6.26
CA PHE A 83 3.43 3.61 -5.32
C PHE A 83 2.28 3.02 -4.47
N PHE A 84 1.06 3.50 -4.62
CA PHE A 84 -0.07 3.04 -3.82
C PHE A 84 -0.51 1.62 -4.26
N PRO A 85 -1.12 0.83 -3.37
CA PRO A 85 -1.80 -0.39 -3.78
C PRO A 85 -2.82 -0.10 -4.88
N GLU A 86 -3.01 -1.06 -5.78
CA GLU A 86 -3.92 -0.91 -6.92
C GLU A 86 -5.34 -0.53 -6.47
N GLY A 87 -5.88 0.54 -7.05
CA GLY A 87 -7.22 1.05 -6.71
C GLY A 87 -7.31 1.78 -5.36
N ALA A 88 -6.22 1.93 -4.60
CA ALA A 88 -6.22 2.62 -3.33
C ALA A 88 -6.04 4.14 -3.48
N ASN A 89 -6.67 4.89 -2.58
CA ASN A 89 -6.47 6.34 -2.42
C ASN A 89 -5.47 6.69 -1.32
N SER A 90 -4.88 5.69 -0.69
CA SER A 90 -3.88 5.86 0.36
C SER A 90 -2.89 4.71 0.40
N ALA A 91 -1.70 4.99 0.92
CA ALA A 91 -0.66 3.99 1.17
C ALA A 91 0.05 4.30 2.48
N THR A 92 0.51 3.25 3.17
CA THR A 92 1.35 3.40 4.37
C THR A 92 2.75 2.91 4.04
N VAL A 93 3.68 3.86 3.97
CA VAL A 93 5.07 3.59 3.70
C VAL A 93 5.80 3.38 5.01
N LYS A 94 6.42 2.21 5.17
CA LYS A 94 7.37 1.95 6.26
C LYS A 94 8.76 1.80 5.68
N ALA A 95 9.77 2.38 6.34
CA ALA A 95 11.15 2.35 5.88
C ALA A 95 12.13 2.00 7.01
N ARG A 96 13.19 1.28 6.67
CA ARG A 96 14.28 0.90 7.58
C ARG A 96 15.63 0.89 6.87
N ALA A 97 16.67 1.33 7.55
CA ALA A 97 18.03 1.36 7.04
C ALA A 97 18.85 0.14 7.48
N TYR A 98 19.65 -0.38 6.56
CA TYR A 98 20.49 -1.56 6.71
C TYR A 98 21.91 -1.29 6.24
N LYS A 99 22.88 -1.80 6.99
CA LYS A 99 24.29 -1.77 6.63
C LYS A 99 25.04 -2.91 7.32
N GLU A 100 25.92 -3.59 6.58
CA GLU A 100 26.78 -4.63 7.13
C GLU A 100 27.66 -4.10 8.28
N GLY A 101 27.68 -4.82 9.40
CA GLY A 101 28.43 -4.43 10.60
C GLY A 101 27.77 -3.37 11.48
N PHE A 102 26.49 -3.05 11.23
CA PHE A 102 25.68 -2.13 12.03
C PHE A 102 24.39 -2.82 12.48
N ASP A 103 23.83 -2.37 13.60
CA ASP A 103 22.45 -2.71 13.95
C ASP A 103 21.50 -1.91 13.07
N ALA A 104 20.51 -2.60 12.49
CA ALA A 104 19.51 -1.96 11.64
C ALA A 104 18.74 -0.86 12.39
N SER A 105 18.32 0.16 11.66
CA SER A 105 17.62 1.31 12.27
C SER A 105 16.29 0.92 12.91
N ASN A 106 15.71 1.85 13.67
CA ASN A 106 14.28 1.79 13.96
C ASN A 106 13.48 1.92 12.64
N ILE A 107 12.27 1.37 12.63
CA ILE A 107 11.33 1.52 11.52
C ILE A 107 10.66 2.90 11.64
N THR A 108 10.62 3.63 10.54
CA THR A 108 9.85 4.86 10.39
C THR A 108 8.57 4.55 9.58
N SER A 109 7.49 5.27 9.83
CA SER A 109 6.19 5.05 9.16
C SER A 109 5.55 6.37 8.77
N ALA A 110 5.03 6.46 7.55
CA ALA A 110 4.23 7.58 7.07
C ALA A 110 3.07 7.10 6.21
N THR A 111 1.89 7.68 6.45
CA THR A 111 0.70 7.42 5.64
C THR A 111 0.44 8.59 4.71
N TYR A 112 0.22 8.28 3.43
CA TYR A 112 -0.05 9.25 2.38
C TYR A 112 -1.43 9.01 1.79
N VAL A 113 -2.16 10.09 1.57
CA VAL A 113 -3.47 10.08 0.90
C VAL A 113 -3.37 10.95 -0.35
N VAL A 114 -3.88 10.47 -1.47
CA VAL A 114 -3.91 11.25 -2.72
C VAL A 114 -5.17 12.10 -2.78
N SER A 115 -5.02 13.35 -3.20
CA SER A 115 -6.10 14.22 -3.63
C SER A 115 -5.91 14.64 -5.09
N TYR A 116 -7.01 14.97 -5.74
CA TYR A 116 -7.01 15.49 -7.12
C TYR A 116 -7.81 16.80 -7.18
N TYR A 117 -7.47 17.66 -8.15
CA TYR A 117 -8.14 18.95 -8.33
C TYR A 117 -9.59 18.83 -8.79
N ASN A 118 -9.89 17.78 -9.53
CA ASN A 118 -11.18 17.60 -10.18
C ASN A 118 -11.76 16.23 -9.82
N THR A 119 -13.09 16.12 -9.95
CA THR A 119 -13.84 14.88 -9.73
C THR A 119 -14.62 14.56 -10.99
N VAL A 120 -14.58 13.30 -11.41
CA VAL A 120 -15.34 12.84 -12.58
C VAL A 120 -16.84 12.93 -12.27
N ALA A 121 -17.62 13.43 -13.20
CA ALA A 121 -19.07 13.52 -13.06
C ALA A 121 -19.69 12.13 -12.97
N THR A 122 -20.69 11.97 -12.11
CA THR A 122 -21.44 10.72 -11.95
C THR A 122 -22.07 10.31 -13.28
N PRO A 123 -21.84 9.06 -13.74
CA PRO A 123 -22.50 8.54 -14.93
C PRO A 123 -24.02 8.55 -14.81
N ILE A 124 -24.69 8.79 -15.92
CA ILE A 124 -26.14 8.79 -16.03
C ILE A 124 -26.55 7.48 -16.70
N ILE A 125 -27.36 6.69 -16.00
CA ILE A 125 -27.89 5.39 -16.47
C ILE A 125 -29.30 5.62 -17.02
N SER A 126 -29.59 5.02 -18.18
CA SER A 126 -30.95 4.95 -18.73
C SER A 126 -31.25 3.54 -19.22
N PRO A 127 -32.35 2.91 -18.77
CA PRO A 127 -33.34 3.43 -17.80
C PRO A 127 -32.78 3.57 -16.38
N ILE A 128 -33.30 4.49 -15.56
CA ILE A 128 -32.76 4.77 -14.20
C ILE A 128 -32.99 3.63 -13.19
N GLY A 129 -33.85 2.66 -13.52
CA GLY A 129 -34.24 1.54 -12.67
C GLY A 129 -35.67 1.09 -12.97
N GLY A 130 -36.10 0.02 -12.31
CA GLY A 130 -37.46 -0.51 -12.39
C GLY A 130 -37.59 -1.78 -13.24
N ASN A 131 -38.80 -2.06 -13.72
CA ASN A 131 -39.06 -3.27 -14.48
C ASN A 131 -38.61 -3.08 -15.93
N ILE A 132 -37.78 -4.01 -16.41
CA ILE A 132 -37.29 -4.04 -17.79
C ILE A 132 -37.44 -5.46 -18.35
N THR A 133 -37.37 -5.59 -19.67
CA THR A 133 -37.28 -6.91 -20.32
C THR A 133 -35.84 -7.24 -20.69
N THR A 134 -35.57 -8.50 -21.04
CA THR A 134 -34.27 -8.93 -21.59
C THR A 134 -33.91 -8.25 -22.93
N GLU A 135 -34.86 -7.57 -23.57
CA GLU A 135 -34.68 -6.78 -24.80
C GLU A 135 -34.43 -5.29 -24.53
N THR A 136 -34.56 -4.83 -23.29
CA THR A 136 -34.38 -3.42 -22.95
C THR A 136 -32.90 -3.04 -23.05
N VAL A 137 -32.60 -2.04 -23.87
CA VAL A 137 -31.25 -1.49 -24.07
C VAL A 137 -30.89 -0.56 -22.91
N ILE A 138 -29.73 -0.82 -22.31
CA ILE A 138 -29.11 0.01 -21.28
C ILE A 138 -28.08 0.93 -21.92
N THR A 139 -28.22 2.22 -21.66
CA THR A 139 -27.28 3.26 -22.09
C THR A 139 -26.68 3.96 -20.87
N ILE A 140 -25.40 4.30 -20.97
CA ILE A 140 -24.66 4.97 -19.91
C ILE A 140 -23.89 6.15 -20.52
N ILE A 141 -24.04 7.34 -19.95
CA ILE A 141 -23.34 8.54 -20.41
C ILE A 141 -22.56 9.14 -19.24
N CYS A 142 -21.29 9.48 -19.46
CA CYS A 142 -20.54 10.29 -18.51
C CYS A 142 -20.43 11.74 -19.03
N PRO A 143 -20.86 12.75 -18.24
CA PRO A 143 -20.69 14.15 -18.63
C PRO A 143 -19.24 14.64 -18.67
N THR A 144 -18.30 13.90 -18.08
CA THR A 144 -16.88 14.22 -18.14
C THR A 144 -16.27 13.62 -19.40
N ASP A 145 -15.83 14.48 -20.31
CA ASP A 145 -15.15 14.07 -21.54
C ASP A 145 -13.97 13.15 -21.24
N GLU A 146 -13.80 12.12 -22.08
CA GLU A 146 -12.72 11.11 -22.01
C GLU A 146 -12.68 10.28 -20.72
N ALA A 147 -13.70 10.36 -19.86
CA ALA A 147 -13.79 9.47 -18.72
C ALA A 147 -14.11 8.04 -19.17
N GLN A 148 -13.42 7.07 -18.59
CA GLN A 148 -13.64 5.65 -18.82
C GLN A 148 -14.67 5.12 -17.83
N ILE A 149 -15.71 4.47 -18.34
CA ILE A 149 -16.85 3.99 -17.55
C ILE A 149 -16.70 2.50 -17.32
N TYR A 150 -16.90 2.07 -16.08
CA TYR A 150 -16.88 0.66 -15.67
C TYR A 150 -18.12 0.34 -14.86
N TYR A 151 -18.60 -0.91 -14.96
CA TYR A 151 -19.82 -1.33 -14.32
C TYR A 151 -19.78 -2.77 -13.79
N THR A 152 -20.74 -3.07 -12.92
CA THR A 152 -21.02 -4.39 -12.35
C THR A 152 -22.53 -4.61 -12.35
N LEU A 153 -22.97 -5.86 -12.47
CA LEU A 153 -24.39 -6.24 -12.48
C LEU A 153 -24.83 -7.02 -11.22
N ASP A 154 -23.85 -7.35 -10.37
CA ASP A 154 -24.03 -8.11 -9.13
C ASP A 154 -24.10 -7.21 -7.88
N GLY A 155 -24.06 -5.88 -8.07
CA GLY A 155 -24.06 -4.91 -6.98
C GLY A 155 -22.73 -4.70 -6.27
N THR A 156 -21.63 -5.31 -6.72
CA THR A 156 -20.27 -5.00 -6.23
C THR A 156 -19.82 -3.61 -6.69
N GLU A 157 -18.89 -2.96 -5.96
CA GLU A 157 -18.42 -1.63 -6.37
C GLU A 157 -17.55 -1.70 -7.63
N PRO A 158 -17.83 -0.91 -8.68
CA PRO A 158 -17.01 -0.92 -9.89
C PRO A 158 -15.62 -0.33 -9.62
N THR A 159 -14.62 -1.04 -10.11
CA THR A 159 -13.20 -0.63 -10.15
C THR A 159 -12.74 -0.55 -11.61
N GLN A 160 -11.50 -0.11 -11.85
CA GLN A 160 -10.92 -0.12 -13.21
C GLN A 160 -10.67 -1.54 -13.76
N ASN A 161 -10.84 -2.58 -12.93
CA ASN A 161 -10.79 -3.99 -13.32
C ASN A 161 -12.19 -4.60 -13.55
N SER A 162 -13.25 -3.82 -13.32
CA SER A 162 -14.62 -4.25 -13.62
C SER A 162 -14.90 -4.21 -15.13
N ILE A 163 -16.13 -4.50 -15.54
CA ILE A 163 -16.48 -4.60 -16.96
C ILE A 163 -16.46 -3.18 -17.56
N PRO A 164 -15.68 -2.90 -18.62
CA PRO A 164 -15.69 -1.60 -19.28
C PRO A 164 -16.98 -1.41 -20.08
N TYR A 165 -17.57 -0.22 -20.01
CA TYR A 165 -18.68 0.17 -20.88
C TYR A 165 -18.11 0.76 -22.17
N THR A 166 -18.20 -0.01 -23.26
CA THR A 166 -17.73 0.41 -24.60
C THR A 166 -18.87 0.67 -25.58
N GLU A 167 -20.03 0.06 -25.36
CA GLU A 167 -21.25 0.20 -26.16
C GLU A 167 -22.49 -0.11 -25.29
N GLU A 168 -23.66 0.25 -25.80
CA GLU A 168 -24.94 -0.12 -25.18
C GLU A 168 -25.12 -1.65 -25.12
N PHE A 169 -25.85 -2.13 -24.12
CA PHE A 169 -26.01 -3.56 -23.88
C PHE A 169 -27.40 -3.89 -23.34
N THR A 170 -27.79 -5.16 -23.39
CA THR A 170 -28.99 -5.68 -22.73
C THR A 170 -28.62 -6.61 -21.58
N ILE A 171 -29.54 -6.79 -20.63
CA ILE A 171 -29.36 -7.71 -19.50
C ILE A 171 -30.10 -9.01 -19.80
N SER A 172 -29.35 -10.09 -20.04
CA SER A 172 -29.92 -11.39 -20.44
C SER A 172 -30.47 -12.22 -19.28
N GLN A 173 -30.06 -11.94 -18.05
CA GLN A 173 -30.53 -12.66 -16.87
C GLN A 173 -31.86 -12.10 -16.37
N THR A 174 -32.81 -12.99 -16.04
CA THR A 174 -34.09 -12.61 -15.42
C THR A 174 -33.96 -12.52 -13.91
N GLY A 175 -34.78 -11.69 -13.26
CA GLY A 175 -34.81 -11.48 -11.82
C GLY A 175 -34.26 -10.13 -11.39
N GLU A 176 -33.87 -10.01 -10.13
CA GLU A 176 -33.32 -8.76 -9.59
C GLU A 176 -31.87 -8.56 -10.03
N VAL A 177 -31.56 -7.39 -10.57
CA VAL A 177 -30.22 -7.01 -11.03
C VAL A 177 -29.86 -5.64 -10.47
N THR A 178 -28.69 -5.52 -9.86
CA THR A 178 -28.16 -4.25 -9.36
C THR A 178 -27.02 -3.80 -10.26
N LEU A 179 -27.31 -2.86 -11.16
CA LEU A 179 -26.30 -2.20 -11.99
C LEU A 179 -25.64 -1.10 -11.17
N LYS A 180 -24.34 -1.23 -10.90
CA LYS A 180 -23.51 -0.13 -10.39
C LYS A 180 -22.55 0.32 -11.47
N VAL A 181 -22.37 1.64 -11.58
CA VAL A 181 -21.52 2.26 -12.60
C VAL A 181 -20.62 3.31 -11.95
N ARG A 182 -19.34 3.31 -12.32
CA ARG A 182 -18.37 4.32 -11.89
C ARG A 182 -17.48 4.73 -13.06
N ALA A 183 -17.16 6.01 -13.14
CA ALA A 183 -16.27 6.54 -14.14
C ALA A 183 -14.93 7.00 -13.55
N PHE A 184 -13.87 6.83 -14.32
CA PHE A 184 -12.49 7.13 -13.96
C PHE A 184 -11.85 7.99 -15.03
N LYS A 185 -11.01 8.95 -14.60
CA LYS A 185 -10.16 9.74 -15.48
C LYS A 185 -8.79 9.88 -14.82
N PRO A 186 -7.67 9.74 -15.54
CA PRO A 186 -6.34 9.90 -14.96
C PRO A 186 -6.19 11.24 -14.23
N ASN A 187 -5.58 11.21 -13.04
CA ASN A 187 -5.34 12.39 -12.20
C ASN A 187 -6.61 13.11 -11.71
N TRP A 188 -7.76 12.44 -11.69
CA TRP A 188 -9.02 12.95 -11.15
C TRP A 188 -9.52 12.03 -10.03
N ASN A 189 -10.29 12.58 -9.10
CA ASN A 189 -11.08 11.74 -8.20
C ASN A 189 -12.09 10.97 -9.08
N PRO A 190 -12.25 9.65 -8.86
CA PRO A 190 -13.29 8.89 -9.55
C PRO A 190 -14.66 9.47 -9.29
N SER A 191 -15.63 9.15 -10.14
CA SER A 191 -17.01 9.56 -9.90
C SER A 191 -17.58 8.91 -8.64
N GLU A 192 -18.65 9.50 -8.13
CA GLU A 192 -19.59 8.76 -7.28
C GLU A 192 -20.18 7.58 -8.07
N ILE A 193 -20.67 6.57 -7.35
CA ILE A 193 -21.27 5.39 -7.97
C ILE A 193 -22.71 5.71 -8.35
N ALA A 194 -23.05 5.57 -9.64
CA ALA A 194 -24.42 5.54 -10.11
C ALA A 194 -25.01 4.14 -9.90
N ILE A 195 -26.26 4.06 -9.46
CA ILE A 195 -26.92 2.80 -9.12
C ILE A 195 -28.28 2.75 -9.82
N ALA A 196 -28.57 1.62 -10.49
CA ALA A 196 -29.88 1.29 -11.01
C ALA A 196 -30.26 -0.13 -10.58
N ASN A 197 -31.45 -0.27 -9.98
CA ASN A 197 -31.99 -1.56 -9.57
C ASN A 197 -33.09 -1.96 -10.56
N TYR A 198 -32.97 -3.15 -11.13
CA TYR A 198 -33.90 -3.68 -12.12
C TYR A 198 -34.58 -4.96 -11.66
N VAL A 199 -35.82 -5.16 -12.09
CA VAL A 199 -36.47 -6.47 -12.15
C VAL A 199 -36.61 -6.84 -13.62
N VAL A 200 -35.84 -7.83 -14.06
CA VAL A 200 -35.75 -8.22 -15.46
C VAL A 200 -36.69 -9.39 -15.73
N SER A 201 -37.61 -9.23 -16.68
CA SER A 201 -38.49 -10.29 -17.15
C SER A 201 -38.19 -10.69 -18.59
N ASN A 202 -38.72 -11.83 -19.02
CA ASN A 202 -38.84 -12.10 -20.46
C ASN A 202 -39.80 -11.07 -21.11
N PRO A 203 -39.75 -10.92 -22.44
CA PRO A 203 -40.68 -10.08 -23.20
C PRO A 203 -42.15 -10.41 -22.95
#